data_AF-A0A3Q7IEY2-F1
#
_entry.id   AF-A0A3Q7IEY2-F1
#
_cell.length_a   1.000
_cell.length_b   1.000
_cell.length_c   1.000
_cell.angle_alpha   90.00
_cell.angle_beta   90.00
_cell.angle_gamma   90.00
#
_symmetry.space_group_name_H-M   'P 1'
#
loop_
_entity.id
_entity.type
_entity.pdbx_description
1 polymer ?
#
loop_
_entity_poly.entity_id
_entity_poly.type
_entity_poly.pdbx_seq_one_letter_code
_entity_poly.pdbx_strand_id
1 'polypeptide(L)'
;MATKFGFTITTSSRLFHATFRKKTIFSPNSVSPLINFGGRKLSIRRRLLVLSPKATADQPGQLREDEIEDSKILQYCSIDGKGKKSLGEMEQEFLQALQSFYYEGKAMMSNEEFDNLKEELMWEGSSVVMLSVVIAVSHYAGPDEQRFLEASMAYVSGNPIMTDKEYDKLKMKLKRDGSDIVVEGPRCSLRSRKVYSDLSVDYLKMFLLNVPAAVVALGLFFFLDDLTGFEITYLLELPEPFSFIFTWFAALPLILWLSFTITNAIVKDFLILKGPCPNCGTENTSFFGTILSVSNGGSSNKVKCSGWSLTMFLVVATLAIIDRVNGAGYGDTPSGFQATPWQLSHATFYGDESASATMGGACGFGNLVTSGYGTDTAALSSVLYNKGFACGQCFQIKCVQSDSCYSTIVTVTATNLCPPNPAQDSNNGGWCNPPRTHFDMAKPAFMKIAQWKAGIVPVSYRRVPCVKKGGIKFSLQGNGYWLLVYVMNVGGSGDIASMWVKGSKTSWLAMSHNWGASYQAFATLSGQTLSFKITSYTSHETIIATNVAPSSWQVGMTYQANVNFK
;
A
#
# COMPACT_ATOMS: atom_id res chain seq x y z
N MET A 1 -59.35 -18.14 -42.61
CA MET A 1 -60.48 -17.38 -42.03
C MET A 1 -59.91 -16.18 -41.31
N ALA A 2 -60.48 -15.01 -41.59
CA ALA A 2 -60.02 -13.69 -41.18
C ALA A 2 -61.09 -13.04 -40.29
N THR A 3 -60.65 -12.20 -39.33
CA THR A 3 -61.22 -10.88 -38.95
C THR A 3 -60.34 -10.30 -37.82
N LYS A 4 -59.59 -9.16 -37.96
CA LYS A 4 -59.98 -7.71 -37.99
C LYS A 4 -60.78 -7.30 -36.74
N PHE A 5 -60.58 -6.22 -35.98
CA PHE A 5 -59.89 -4.90 -35.98
C PHE A 5 -59.66 -4.53 -34.47
N GLY A 6 -58.93 -3.53 -33.98
CA GLY A 6 -58.38 -2.27 -34.48
C GLY A 6 -57.71 -1.49 -33.32
N PHE A 7 -56.93 -0.46 -33.67
CA PHE A 7 -56.16 0.45 -32.81
C PHE A 7 -57.03 1.46 -32.03
N THR A 8 -56.59 1.87 -30.83
CA THR A 8 -56.47 3.30 -30.44
C THR A 8 -55.62 3.51 -29.17
N ILE A 9 -54.84 4.58 -29.22
CA ILE A 9 -53.93 5.16 -28.22
C ILE A 9 -54.73 5.99 -27.19
N THR A 10 -54.37 5.98 -25.90
CA THR A 10 -54.33 7.21 -25.06
C THR A 10 -53.61 6.98 -23.74
N THR A 11 -52.72 7.93 -23.46
CA THR A 11 -51.89 8.19 -22.29
C THR A 11 -52.71 8.77 -21.12
N SER A 12 -52.27 8.50 -19.89
CA SER A 12 -52.79 9.12 -18.67
C SER A 12 -51.74 10.05 -18.05
N SER A 13 -52.03 11.34 -17.94
CA SER A 13 -51.43 12.24 -16.95
C SER A 13 -52.32 13.48 -16.78
N ARG A 14 -52.69 13.77 -15.52
CA ARG A 14 -53.49 14.93 -15.12
C ARG A 14 -52.67 16.22 -15.16
N LEU A 15 -53.31 17.29 -15.62
CA LEU A 15 -52.88 18.70 -15.57
C LEU A 15 -53.34 19.39 -14.28
N PHE A 16 -52.56 20.34 -13.76
CA PHE A 16 -52.91 21.73 -13.37
C PHE A 16 -51.68 22.37 -12.66
N HIS A 17 -50.82 23.12 -13.36
CA HIS A 17 -50.81 24.59 -13.55
C HIS A 17 -50.69 25.46 -12.28
N ALA A 18 -49.54 26.14 -12.11
CA ALA A 18 -49.46 27.59 -11.89
C ALA A 18 -47.99 28.08 -11.96
N THR A 19 -47.82 29.32 -12.42
CA THR A 19 -46.63 29.92 -13.02
C THR A 19 -46.26 31.25 -12.34
N PHE A 20 -44.95 31.58 -12.35
CA PHE A 20 -44.36 32.95 -12.45
C PHE A 20 -44.45 33.94 -11.26
N ARG A 21 -43.29 34.42 -10.72
CA ARG A 21 -42.60 35.70 -11.09
C ARG A 21 -41.43 36.10 -10.15
N LYS A 22 -40.43 36.76 -10.76
CA LYS A 22 -39.28 37.54 -10.23
C LYS A 22 -39.69 38.88 -9.58
N LYS A 23 -38.90 39.42 -8.62
CA LYS A 23 -38.17 40.74 -8.69
C LYS A 23 -37.51 41.21 -7.35
N THR A 24 -36.19 41.45 -7.44
CA THR A 24 -35.32 42.59 -7.04
C THR A 24 -35.76 43.82 -6.18
N ILE A 25 -34.83 44.18 -5.25
CA ILE A 25 -34.24 45.50 -4.81
C ILE A 25 -35.06 46.47 -3.91
N PHE A 26 -34.51 46.86 -2.73
CA PHE A 26 -34.01 48.22 -2.36
C PHE A 26 -33.59 48.37 -0.87
N SER A 27 -32.52 49.13 -0.64
CA SER A 27 -32.02 49.71 0.63
C SER A 27 -32.75 51.03 0.95
N PRO A 28 -32.67 51.61 2.17
CA PRO A 28 -31.73 52.73 2.37
C PRO A 28 -31.16 52.93 3.81
N ASN A 29 -30.16 53.83 3.88
CA ASN A 29 -29.41 54.35 5.03
C ASN A 29 -30.19 55.31 5.96
N SER A 30 -29.73 55.44 7.23
CA SER A 30 -29.56 56.71 7.98
C SER A 30 -28.80 56.44 9.30
N VAL A 31 -27.54 56.85 9.47
CA VAL A 31 -27.02 58.10 10.09
C VAL A 31 -27.31 58.25 11.61
N SER A 32 -26.19 58.38 12.34
CA SER A 32 -25.86 58.59 13.77
C SER A 32 -26.58 59.78 14.46
N PRO A 33 -26.45 60.09 15.80
CA PRO A 33 -25.14 60.35 16.45
C PRO A 33 -24.98 60.25 18.01
N LEU A 34 -23.69 60.35 18.41
CA LEU A 34 -23.08 61.15 19.50
C LEU A 34 -23.13 60.78 21.02
N ILE A 35 -21.90 60.85 21.60
CA ILE A 35 -21.46 61.39 22.92
C ILE A 35 -21.46 60.48 24.18
N ASN A 36 -20.29 59.88 24.42
CA ASN A 36 -19.29 60.14 25.48
C ASN A 36 -19.73 60.76 26.83
N PHE A 37 -19.39 60.14 27.96
CA PHE A 37 -18.45 60.66 28.98
C PHE A 37 -18.35 59.71 30.19
N GLY A 38 -17.12 59.51 30.66
CA GLY A 38 -16.81 58.62 31.78
C GLY A 38 -17.02 59.24 33.17
N GLY A 39 -16.87 58.40 34.19
CA GLY A 39 -16.87 58.86 35.58
C GLY A 39 -16.79 57.70 36.58
N ARG A 40 -15.59 57.49 37.14
CA ARG A 40 -15.30 56.57 38.24
C ARG A 40 -15.92 57.07 39.56
N LYS A 41 -16.34 56.13 40.43
CA LYS A 41 -15.84 55.87 41.81
C LYS A 41 -16.94 55.49 42.82
N LEU A 42 -16.73 54.31 43.42
CA LEU A 42 -16.72 53.98 44.86
C LEU A 42 -17.89 54.43 45.75
N SER A 43 -18.58 53.47 46.37
CA SER A 43 -18.27 52.93 47.72
C SER A 43 -19.48 52.69 48.65
N ILE A 44 -19.45 51.51 49.27
CA ILE A 44 -19.65 51.21 50.72
C ILE A 44 -21.06 50.83 51.26
N ARG A 45 -21.12 49.53 51.62
CA ARG A 45 -21.60 48.84 52.86
C ARG A 45 -23.09 48.94 53.24
N ARG A 46 -23.75 47.89 53.76
CA ARG A 46 -23.38 46.87 54.79
C ARG A 46 -24.37 45.68 54.64
N ARG A 47 -23.92 44.41 54.47
CA ARG A 47 -23.52 43.38 55.46
C ARG A 47 -24.67 42.75 56.28
N LEU A 48 -24.90 41.45 56.07
CA LEU A 48 -25.10 40.44 57.12
C LEU A 48 -24.63 39.07 56.58
N LEU A 49 -23.83 38.38 57.40
CA LEU A 49 -22.92 37.28 57.06
C LEU A 49 -22.86 36.37 58.30
N VAL A 50 -23.06 35.06 58.15
CA VAL A 50 -22.68 33.98 59.11
C VAL A 50 -22.47 32.71 58.25
N LEU A 51 -21.23 32.37 57.86
CA LEU A 51 -20.20 31.50 58.51
C LEU A 51 -20.37 30.01 58.11
N SER A 52 -19.48 29.39 57.31
CA SER A 52 -18.06 28.94 57.49
C SER A 52 -17.94 27.47 57.95
N PRO A 53 -16.82 26.72 57.75
CA PRO A 53 -15.38 27.13 57.70
C PRO A 53 -14.60 26.68 56.43
N LYS A 54 -13.57 27.38 55.90
CA LYS A 54 -12.13 27.57 56.31
C LYS A 54 -11.33 26.26 56.47
N ALA A 55 -10.18 26.07 55.80
CA ALA A 55 -8.93 26.80 56.05
C ALA A 55 -7.97 26.92 54.84
N THR A 56 -6.96 27.79 55.04
CA THR A 56 -6.09 28.52 54.11
C THR A 56 -4.61 28.23 54.42
N ALA A 57 -3.70 28.45 53.46
CA ALA A 57 -2.39 29.17 53.58
C ALA A 57 -1.59 28.93 52.28
N ASP A 58 -0.83 29.82 51.64
CA ASP A 58 -0.57 31.27 51.66
C ASP A 58 0.14 31.57 50.32
N GLN A 59 -0.02 32.77 49.74
CA GLN A 59 0.86 33.29 48.69
C GLN A 59 1.84 34.30 49.29
N PRO A 60 3.03 34.47 48.69
CA PRO A 60 3.32 35.78 48.12
C PRO A 60 4.14 35.75 46.82
N GLY A 61 3.94 36.76 45.98
CA GLY A 61 4.99 37.24 45.06
C GLY A 61 4.65 37.12 43.58
N GLN A 62 4.28 38.26 43.00
CA GLN A 62 3.91 38.45 41.60
C GLN A 62 5.15 38.55 40.70
N LEU A 63 5.24 37.68 39.69
CA LEU A 63 5.90 37.96 38.41
C LEU A 63 4.96 37.43 37.32
N ARG A 64 4.65 38.31 36.35
CA ARG A 64 3.79 38.00 35.21
C ARG A 64 4.55 37.05 34.30
N GLU A 65 4.03 35.84 34.15
CA GLU A 65 4.22 35.03 32.96
C GLU A 65 2.84 34.75 32.41
N ASP A 66 2.61 35.16 31.16
CA ASP A 66 1.38 34.90 30.45
C ASP A 66 1.24 33.37 30.31
N GLU A 67 0.21 32.79 30.94
CA GLU A 67 -0.20 31.41 30.70
C GLU A 67 -0.54 31.26 29.21
N ILE A 68 0.40 30.69 28.46
CA ILE A 68 0.10 30.02 27.21
C ILE A 68 -0.52 28.68 27.63
N GLU A 69 -1.86 28.58 27.60
CA GLU A 69 -2.55 27.30 27.65
C GLU A 69 -2.13 26.46 26.43
N ASP A 70 -1.10 25.64 26.62
CA ASP A 70 -0.56 24.77 25.58
C ASP A 70 -1.36 23.47 25.51
N SER A 71 -2.58 23.58 25.00
CA SER A 71 -3.49 22.44 24.78
C SER A 71 -3.10 21.58 23.56
N LYS A 72 -1.85 21.66 23.10
CA LYS A 72 -1.37 21.02 21.85
C LYS A 72 0.00 20.37 21.92
N ILE A 73 0.57 20.19 23.10
CA ILE A 73 1.79 19.41 23.29
C ILE A 73 1.44 18.14 24.08
N LEU A 74 1.88 16.98 23.57
CA LEU A 74 1.71 15.70 24.25
C LEU A 74 2.25 15.81 25.68
N GLN A 75 1.57 15.20 26.65
CA GLN A 75 1.90 15.28 28.08
C GLN A 75 3.36 14.88 28.42
N TYR A 76 4.04 14.17 27.51
CA TYR A 76 5.43 13.75 27.59
C TYR A 76 6.45 14.79 27.07
N CYS A 77 5.97 15.90 26.50
CA CYS A 77 6.74 17.05 26.03
C CYS A 77 6.38 18.34 26.80
N SER A 78 6.00 18.25 28.09
CA SER A 78 5.79 19.46 28.89
C SER A 78 7.11 20.22 29.12
N ILE A 79 7.09 21.54 28.91
CA ILE A 79 8.19 22.47 29.23
C ILE A 79 8.22 22.75 30.76
N ASP A 80 7.18 22.37 31.50
CA ASP A 80 7.10 22.58 32.95
C ASP A 80 7.86 21.50 33.73
N GLY A 81 9.09 21.82 34.13
CA GLY A 81 9.76 21.39 35.37
C GLY A 81 9.94 19.89 35.71
N LYS A 82 9.22 18.97 35.07
CA LYS A 82 9.40 17.52 35.14
C LYS A 82 10.04 17.12 33.81
N GLY A 83 11.35 16.86 33.85
CA GLY A 83 12.15 16.61 32.65
C GLY A 83 11.57 15.55 31.72
N LYS A 84 11.87 15.68 30.42
CA LYS A 84 11.56 14.71 29.37
C LYS A 84 11.92 13.30 29.86
N LYS A 85 10.95 12.39 29.90
CA LYS A 85 11.19 10.98 30.25
C LYS A 85 12.19 10.38 29.26
N SER A 86 13.09 9.56 29.76
CA SER A 86 14.04 8.85 28.90
C SER A 86 13.32 7.78 28.06
N LEU A 87 13.89 7.44 26.90
CA LEU A 87 13.36 6.38 26.02
C LEU A 87 13.08 5.08 26.80
N GLY A 88 14.01 4.66 27.66
CA GLY A 88 13.86 3.45 28.45
C GLY A 88 12.72 3.49 29.47
N GLU A 89 12.44 4.65 30.06
CA GLU A 89 11.30 4.81 31.00
C GLU A 89 9.96 4.73 30.26
N MET A 90 9.88 5.32 29.06
CA MET A 90 8.67 5.23 28.22
C MET A 90 8.43 3.80 27.73
N GLU A 91 9.49 3.08 27.32
CA GLU A 91 9.40 1.67 26.94
C GLU A 91 8.89 0.80 28.09
N GLN A 92 9.35 1.08 29.30
CA GLN A 92 8.96 0.34 30.49
C GLN A 92 7.51 0.61 30.89
N GLU A 93 7.05 1.86 30.81
CA GLU A 93 5.63 2.21 31.03
C GLU A 93 4.71 1.56 30.00
N PHE A 94 5.13 1.53 28.74
CA PHE A 94 4.37 0.89 27.66
C PHE A 94 4.25 -0.63 27.85
N LEU A 95 5.36 -1.30 28.21
CA LEU A 95 5.35 -2.74 28.51
C LEU A 95 4.52 -3.08 29.74
N GLN A 96 4.57 -2.25 30.78
CA GLN A 96 3.79 -2.45 32.01
C GLN A 96 2.29 -2.21 31.78
N ALA A 97 1.93 -1.22 30.95
CA ALA A 97 0.55 -0.98 30.54
C ALA A 97 -0.01 -2.18 29.75
N LEU A 98 0.78 -2.73 28.82
CA LEU A 98 0.41 -3.95 28.09
C LEU A 98 0.26 -5.14 29.06
N GLN A 99 1.25 -5.38 29.92
CA GLN A 99 1.22 -6.51 30.84
C GLN A 99 0.00 -6.47 31.77
N SER A 100 -0.28 -5.32 32.38
CA SER A 100 -1.44 -5.16 33.29
C SER A 100 -2.77 -5.29 32.55
N PHE A 101 -2.89 -4.77 31.32
CA PHE A 101 -4.10 -4.91 30.53
C PHE A 101 -4.36 -6.37 30.12
N TYR A 102 -3.32 -7.07 29.64
CA TYR A 102 -3.48 -8.42 29.09
C TYR A 102 -3.49 -9.54 30.14
N TYR A 103 -2.75 -9.39 31.25
CA TYR A 103 -2.68 -10.43 32.28
C TYR A 103 -3.54 -10.13 33.51
N GLU A 104 -3.72 -8.86 33.86
CA GLU A 104 -4.48 -8.47 35.06
C GLU A 104 -5.87 -7.90 34.74
N GLY A 105 -6.17 -7.63 33.45
CA GLY A 105 -7.44 -7.09 32.99
C GLY A 105 -7.70 -5.65 33.46
N LYS A 106 -6.67 -4.94 33.91
CA LYS A 106 -6.76 -3.57 34.44
C LYS A 106 -5.99 -2.62 33.54
N ALA A 107 -6.65 -1.53 33.12
CA ALA A 107 -6.00 -0.46 32.37
C ALA A 107 -5.21 0.44 33.33
N MET A 108 -3.88 0.46 33.20
CA MET A 108 -2.97 1.26 34.04
C MET A 108 -2.93 2.75 33.64
N MET A 109 -3.31 3.06 32.40
CA MET A 109 -3.47 4.41 31.86
C MET A 109 -4.71 4.46 30.96
N SER A 110 -5.18 5.66 30.64
CA SER A 110 -6.31 5.84 29.71
C SER A 110 -5.91 5.49 28.27
N ASN A 111 -6.90 5.22 27.41
CA ASN A 111 -6.65 4.90 26.00
C ASN A 111 -5.93 6.05 25.27
N GLU A 112 -6.24 7.30 25.59
CA GLU A 112 -5.59 8.47 24.99
C GLU A 112 -4.13 8.60 25.44
N GLU A 113 -3.83 8.38 26.72
CA GLU A 113 -2.46 8.36 27.24
C GLU A 113 -1.64 7.22 26.62
N PHE A 114 -2.27 6.06 26.44
CA PHE A 114 -1.63 4.90 25.81
C PHE A 114 -1.30 5.13 24.33
N ASP A 115 -2.24 5.70 23.56
CA ASP A 115 -2.03 6.02 22.15
C ASP A 115 -0.95 7.09 21.98
N ASN A 116 -0.93 8.11 22.85
CA ASN A 116 0.10 9.14 22.87
C ASN A 116 1.49 8.57 23.19
N LEU A 117 1.60 7.69 24.19
CA LEU A 117 2.85 7.01 24.55
C LEU A 117 3.36 6.12 23.40
N LYS A 118 2.44 5.43 22.74
CA LYS A 118 2.74 4.58 21.58
C LYS A 118 3.26 5.41 20.40
N GLU A 119 2.62 6.53 20.09
CA GLU A 119 3.07 7.44 19.03
C GLU A 119 4.47 7.98 19.34
N GLU A 120 4.72 8.44 20.57
CA GLU A 120 6.04 8.97 20.97
C GLU A 120 7.15 7.92 20.86
N LEU A 121 6.90 6.68 21.32
CA LEU A 121 7.84 5.58 21.17
C LEU A 121 8.10 5.21 19.70
N MET A 122 7.10 5.36 18.83
CA MET A 122 7.27 5.20 17.38
C MET A 122 8.12 6.33 16.78
N TRP A 123 7.92 7.57 17.21
CA TRP A 123 8.71 8.73 16.77
C TRP A 123 10.16 8.68 17.21
N GLU A 124 10.44 8.22 18.43
CA GLU A 124 11.79 8.04 18.97
C GLU A 124 12.47 6.75 18.47
N GLY A 125 11.77 5.92 17.68
CA GLY A 125 12.34 4.74 17.00
C GLY A 125 12.53 3.52 17.90
N SER A 126 11.72 3.38 18.96
CA SER A 126 11.78 2.23 19.87
C SER A 126 11.43 0.91 19.16
N SER A 127 12.28 -0.10 19.34
CA SER A 127 12.04 -1.45 18.81
C SER A 127 10.86 -2.17 19.48
N VAL A 128 10.43 -1.69 20.66
CA VAL A 128 9.37 -2.32 21.47
C VAL A 128 8.00 -2.16 20.81
N VAL A 129 7.71 -1.02 20.20
CA VAL A 129 6.42 -0.78 19.52
C VAL A 129 6.34 -1.52 18.19
N MET A 130 7.46 -1.68 17.48
CA MET A 130 7.53 -2.53 16.27
C MET A 130 7.28 -4.01 16.59
N LEU A 131 7.69 -4.47 17.78
CA LEU A 131 7.33 -5.81 18.30
C LEU A 131 5.82 -5.95 18.55
N SER A 132 5.12 -4.90 18.98
CA SER A 132 3.66 -4.97 19.20
C SER A 132 2.87 -5.18 17.89
N VAL A 133 3.39 -4.71 16.76
CA VAL A 133 2.85 -5.03 15.42
C VAL A 133 3.07 -6.50 15.08
N VAL A 134 4.20 -7.09 15.50
CA VAL A 134 4.47 -8.54 15.37
C VAL A 134 3.52 -9.36 16.26
N ILE A 135 3.14 -8.84 17.43
CA ILE A 135 2.11 -9.45 18.29
C ILE A 135 0.73 -9.44 17.60
N ALA A 136 0.39 -8.40 16.84
CA ALA A 136 -0.85 -8.39 16.05
C ALA A 136 -0.84 -9.43 14.90
N VAL A 137 0.34 -9.76 14.35
CA VAL A 137 0.52 -10.83 13.35
C VAL A 137 0.46 -12.23 13.97
N SER A 138 0.73 -12.36 15.29
CA SER A 138 0.70 -13.65 15.99
C SER A 138 -0.69 -14.32 16.02
N HIS A 139 -1.77 -13.59 15.74
CA HIS A 139 -3.13 -14.12 15.71
C HIS A 139 -3.44 -15.02 14.49
N TYR A 140 -2.54 -15.07 13.49
CA TYR A 140 -2.67 -15.93 12.30
C TYR A 140 -1.52 -16.95 12.17
N ALA A 141 -0.58 -16.96 13.11
CA ALA A 141 0.60 -17.81 13.07
C ALA A 141 0.32 -19.22 13.64
N GLY A 142 0.88 -20.27 13.04
CA GLY A 142 0.81 -21.63 13.58
C GLY A 142 1.51 -21.76 14.95
N PRO A 143 1.24 -22.80 15.74
CA PRO A 143 1.79 -22.94 17.09
C PRO A 143 3.34 -22.95 17.15
N ASP A 144 3.99 -23.44 16.10
CA ASP A 144 5.46 -23.45 15.98
C ASP A 144 6.04 -22.07 15.62
N GLU A 145 5.32 -21.27 14.82
CA GLU A 145 5.70 -19.92 14.43
C GLU A 145 5.59 -18.95 15.61
N GLN A 146 4.52 -19.09 16.40
CA GLN A 146 4.32 -18.34 17.62
C GLN A 146 5.44 -18.62 18.64
N ARG A 147 5.79 -19.90 18.82
CA ARG A 147 6.88 -20.32 19.70
C ARG A 147 8.25 -19.82 19.23
N PHE A 148 8.47 -19.73 17.92
CA PHE A 148 9.70 -19.17 17.34
C PHE A 148 9.81 -17.65 17.58
N LEU A 149 8.70 -16.91 17.42
CA LEU A 149 8.66 -15.48 17.72
C LEU A 149 8.86 -15.21 19.21
N GLU A 150 8.15 -15.93 20.07
CA GLU A 150 8.29 -15.82 21.54
C GLU A 150 9.73 -16.10 21.97
N ALA A 151 10.35 -17.15 21.43
CA ALA A 151 11.74 -17.48 21.72
C ALA A 151 12.74 -16.41 21.27
N SER A 152 12.50 -15.83 20.09
CA SER A 152 13.32 -14.75 19.55
C SER A 152 13.23 -13.49 20.43
N MET A 153 12.02 -13.12 20.85
CA MET A 153 11.79 -11.99 21.74
C MET A 153 12.41 -12.21 23.13
N ALA A 154 12.25 -13.42 23.68
CA ALA A 154 12.78 -13.76 25.00
C ALA A 154 14.31 -13.79 25.02
N TYR A 155 14.95 -14.27 23.94
CA TYR A 155 16.40 -14.21 23.76
C TYR A 155 16.92 -12.77 23.73
N VAL A 156 16.26 -11.88 22.96
CA VAL A 156 16.61 -10.44 22.90
C VAL A 156 16.41 -9.77 24.26
N SER A 157 15.41 -10.21 25.02
CA SER A 157 15.10 -9.73 26.37
C SER A 157 16.05 -10.28 27.45
N GLY A 158 17.04 -11.11 27.08
CA GLY A 158 18.00 -11.71 28.01
C GLY A 158 17.48 -12.90 28.81
N ASN A 159 16.25 -13.37 28.55
CA ASN A 159 15.59 -14.48 29.25
C ASN A 159 15.24 -15.60 28.26
N PRO A 160 16.20 -16.44 27.82
CA PRO A 160 15.95 -17.45 26.82
C PRO A 160 14.97 -18.54 27.33
N ILE A 161 13.85 -18.74 26.64
CA ILE A 161 12.84 -19.77 26.97
C ILE A 161 13.14 -21.16 26.39
N MET A 162 14.10 -21.25 25.48
CA MET A 162 14.56 -22.50 24.87
C MET A 162 16.06 -22.45 24.65
N THR A 163 16.69 -23.62 24.55
CA THR A 163 18.12 -23.72 24.28
C THR A 163 18.42 -23.40 22.81
N ASP A 164 19.63 -22.90 22.52
CA ASP A 164 20.05 -22.58 21.14
C ASP A 164 19.83 -23.74 20.16
N LYS A 165 20.05 -24.97 20.61
CA LYS A 165 19.84 -26.19 19.82
C LYS A 165 18.36 -26.44 19.48
N GLU A 166 17.46 -26.14 20.40
CA GLU A 166 16.01 -26.25 20.19
C GLU A 166 15.50 -25.13 19.28
N TYR A 167 16.04 -23.93 19.44
CA TYR A 167 15.77 -22.78 18.60
C TYR A 167 16.17 -23.05 17.14
N ASP A 168 17.38 -23.56 16.92
CA ASP A 168 17.87 -23.92 15.59
C ASP A 168 17.02 -25.04 14.97
N LYS A 169 16.61 -26.03 15.76
CA LYS A 169 15.73 -27.11 15.29
C LYS A 169 14.36 -26.58 14.86
N LEU A 170 13.78 -25.66 15.64
CA LEU A 170 12.50 -25.02 15.35
C LEU A 170 12.60 -24.15 14.09
N LYS A 171 13.66 -23.36 13.99
CA LYS A 171 13.99 -22.56 12.80
C LYS A 171 14.08 -23.41 11.54
N MET A 172 14.80 -24.54 11.61
CA MET A 172 14.95 -25.46 10.48
C MET A 172 13.65 -26.16 10.10
N LYS A 173 12.78 -26.46 11.08
CA LYS A 173 11.44 -27.01 10.83
C LYS A 173 10.59 -26.00 10.05
N LEU A 174 10.52 -24.76 10.53
CA LEU A 174 9.76 -23.69 9.88
C LEU A 174 10.28 -23.33 8.48
N LYS A 175 11.60 -23.40 8.25
CA LYS A 175 12.19 -23.27 6.91
C LYS A 175 11.76 -24.39 5.96
N ARG A 176 11.59 -25.62 6.46
CA ARG A 176 11.11 -26.76 5.66
C ARG A 176 9.62 -26.61 5.33
N ASP A 177 8.85 -26.09 6.28
CA ASP A 177 7.41 -25.89 6.14
C ASP A 177 7.07 -24.66 5.28
N GLY A 178 8.08 -23.89 4.85
CA GLY A 178 7.92 -22.74 3.96
C GLY A 178 7.37 -21.48 4.64
N SER A 179 7.58 -21.35 5.95
CA SER A 179 7.12 -20.18 6.70
C SER A 179 7.90 -18.91 6.33
N ASP A 180 7.17 -17.88 5.89
CA ASP A 180 7.74 -16.56 5.54
C ASP A 180 8.34 -15.83 6.76
N ILE A 181 7.96 -16.21 7.98
CA ILE A 181 8.43 -15.60 9.23
C ILE A 181 9.92 -15.87 9.48
N VAL A 182 10.44 -16.97 8.92
CA VAL A 182 11.84 -17.40 9.11
C VAL A 182 12.75 -16.96 7.96
N VAL A 183 12.17 -16.31 6.94
CA VAL A 183 12.92 -15.73 5.81
C VAL A 183 13.57 -14.44 6.29
N GLU A 184 14.90 -14.45 6.35
CA GLU A 184 15.66 -13.29 6.78
C GLU A 184 16.04 -12.41 5.58
N GLY A 185 15.82 -11.10 5.72
CA GLY A 185 16.25 -10.10 4.75
C GLY A 185 17.78 -9.97 4.65
N PRO A 186 18.29 -9.09 3.76
CA PRO A 186 19.72 -8.94 3.53
C PRO A 186 20.45 -8.50 4.81
N ARG A 187 21.34 -9.36 5.33
CA ARG A 187 22.16 -9.08 6.51
C ARG A 187 23.52 -8.53 6.10
N CYS A 188 23.87 -7.34 6.58
CA CYS A 188 25.20 -6.78 6.38
C CYS A 188 26.10 -7.13 7.57
N SER A 189 27.25 -7.76 7.30
CA SER A 189 28.30 -7.90 8.31
C SER A 189 29.32 -6.77 8.13
N LEU A 190 29.34 -5.83 9.07
CA LEU A 190 30.32 -4.72 9.11
C LEU A 190 31.77 -5.23 9.20
N ARG A 191 31.99 -6.38 9.84
CA ARG A 191 33.31 -7.00 9.99
C ARG A 191 33.82 -7.65 8.71
N SER A 192 32.95 -8.33 7.95
CA SER A 192 33.35 -9.02 6.72
C SER A 192 33.12 -8.20 5.44
N ARG A 193 32.44 -7.04 5.54
CA ARG A 193 32.01 -6.19 4.40
C ARG A 193 31.23 -6.97 3.34
N LYS A 194 30.51 -8.01 3.76
CA LYS A 194 29.68 -8.86 2.89
C LYS A 194 28.22 -8.74 3.30
N VAL A 195 27.35 -8.77 2.30
CA VAL A 195 25.91 -8.84 2.47
C VAL A 195 25.47 -10.27 2.17
N TYR A 196 24.73 -10.86 3.09
CA TYR A 196 24.17 -12.20 2.98
C TYR A 196 22.66 -12.08 2.76
N SER A 197 22.10 -12.91 1.89
CA SER A 197 20.65 -13.02 1.68
C SER A 197 20.28 -14.49 1.57
N ASP A 198 19.16 -14.87 2.20
CA ASP A 198 18.65 -16.22 2.10
C ASP A 198 18.14 -16.49 0.67
N LEU A 199 18.47 -17.68 0.15
CA LEU A 199 18.01 -18.16 -1.15
C LEU A 199 16.88 -19.17 -0.92
N SER A 200 15.88 -19.16 -1.79
CA SER A 200 14.78 -20.12 -1.78
C SER A 200 14.98 -21.19 -2.86
N VAL A 201 14.40 -22.37 -2.64
CA VAL A 201 14.43 -23.46 -3.63
C VAL A 201 13.39 -23.18 -4.73
N ASP A 202 13.79 -23.29 -6.00
CA ASP A 202 12.90 -23.10 -7.14
C ASP A 202 12.33 -24.44 -7.65
N TYR A 203 11.25 -24.89 -7.02
CA TYR A 203 10.55 -26.13 -7.40
C TYR A 203 10.04 -26.11 -8.84
N LEU A 204 9.62 -24.94 -9.36
CA LEU A 204 9.09 -24.83 -10.71
C LEU A 204 10.19 -25.10 -11.74
N LYS A 205 11.37 -24.48 -11.58
CA LYS A 205 12.50 -24.72 -12.50
C LYS A 205 13.06 -26.12 -12.39
N MET A 206 13.04 -26.71 -11.18
CA MET A 206 13.40 -28.12 -11.00
C MET A 206 12.43 -29.06 -11.73
N PHE A 207 11.13 -28.77 -11.71
CA PHE A 207 10.15 -29.53 -12.48
C PHE A 207 10.33 -29.36 -14.00
N LEU A 208 10.56 -28.12 -14.47
CA LEU A 208 10.76 -27.82 -15.89
C LEU A 208 11.99 -28.50 -16.49
N LEU A 209 12.98 -28.87 -15.66
CA LEU A 209 14.15 -29.62 -16.11
C LEU A 209 13.79 -31.01 -16.65
N ASN A 210 12.67 -31.60 -16.20
CA ASN A 210 12.19 -32.91 -16.65
C ASN A 210 11.41 -32.83 -17.98
N VAL A 211 10.99 -31.64 -18.43
CA VAL A 211 10.12 -31.47 -19.60
C VAL A 211 10.76 -31.97 -20.91
N PRO A 212 12.03 -31.66 -21.22
CA PRO A 212 12.67 -32.19 -22.42
C PRO A 212 12.72 -33.72 -22.45
N ALA A 213 13.00 -34.36 -21.30
CA ALA A 213 12.98 -35.81 -21.19
C ALA A 213 11.58 -36.40 -21.35
N ALA A 214 10.54 -35.70 -20.86
CA ALA A 214 9.15 -36.08 -21.07
C ALA A 214 8.75 -36.02 -22.56
N VAL A 215 9.23 -35.01 -23.30
CA VAL A 215 9.01 -34.91 -24.75
C VAL A 215 9.70 -36.04 -25.49
N VAL A 216 10.94 -36.40 -25.12
CA VAL A 216 11.65 -37.54 -25.70
C VAL A 216 10.96 -38.87 -25.36
N ALA A 217 10.48 -39.02 -24.12
CA ALA A 217 9.74 -40.19 -23.68
C ALA A 217 8.39 -40.34 -24.41
N LEU A 218 7.66 -39.24 -24.59
CA LEU A 218 6.44 -39.19 -25.41
C LEU A 218 6.75 -39.54 -26.87
N GLY A 219 7.81 -38.96 -27.44
CA GLY A 219 8.25 -39.26 -28.79
C GLY A 219 8.59 -40.74 -28.98
N LEU A 220 9.33 -41.34 -28.05
CA LEU A 220 9.63 -42.78 -28.05
C LEU A 220 8.37 -43.63 -27.88
N PHE A 221 7.43 -43.20 -27.02
CA PHE A 221 6.17 -43.91 -26.79
C PHE A 221 5.33 -43.98 -28.07
N PHE A 222 5.15 -42.85 -28.78
CA PHE A 222 4.44 -42.82 -30.06
C PHE A 222 5.24 -43.44 -31.21
N PHE A 223 6.56 -43.31 -31.22
CA PHE A 223 7.40 -43.92 -32.26
C PHE A 223 7.41 -45.45 -32.17
N LEU A 224 7.38 -46.00 -30.95
CA LEU A 224 7.25 -47.45 -30.75
C LEU A 224 5.85 -47.95 -31.11
N ASP A 225 4.81 -47.14 -30.96
CA ASP A 225 3.44 -47.44 -31.45
C ASP A 225 3.46 -47.67 -32.97
N ASP A 226 3.99 -46.70 -33.72
CA ASP A 226 4.08 -46.75 -35.19
C ASP A 226 4.94 -47.93 -35.70
N LEU A 227 6.02 -48.27 -34.97
CA LEU A 227 6.97 -49.29 -35.41
C LEU A 227 6.58 -50.73 -35.02
N THR A 228 5.84 -50.89 -33.91
CA THR A 228 5.42 -52.22 -33.43
C THR A 228 4.06 -52.64 -33.98
N GLY A 229 3.29 -51.72 -34.58
CA GLY A 229 1.96 -52.01 -35.14
C GLY A 229 0.94 -52.45 -34.09
N PHE A 230 1.25 -52.26 -32.80
CA PHE A 230 0.24 -52.24 -31.75
C PHE A 230 -0.62 -51.00 -32.00
N GLU A 231 -1.93 -51.13 -32.08
CA GLU A 231 -2.79 -49.96 -32.31
C GLU A 231 -3.10 -49.25 -30.96
N ILE A 232 -2.11 -48.61 -30.30
CA ILE A 232 -2.37 -47.88 -29.04
C ILE A 232 -3.34 -46.72 -29.26
N THR A 233 -3.40 -46.20 -30.49
CA THR A 233 -4.43 -45.25 -30.95
C THR A 233 -5.86 -45.81 -30.79
N TYR A 234 -6.09 -47.11 -31.03
CA TYR A 234 -7.40 -47.76 -30.87
C TYR A 234 -7.76 -48.02 -29.39
N LEU A 235 -6.73 -48.20 -28.54
CA LEU A 235 -6.88 -48.30 -27.06
C LEU A 235 -7.22 -46.94 -26.41
N LEU A 236 -6.77 -45.82 -27.01
CA LEU A 236 -7.15 -44.46 -26.65
C LEU A 236 -8.58 -44.09 -27.08
N GLU A 237 -9.09 -44.74 -28.13
CA GLU A 237 -10.49 -44.64 -28.60
C GLU A 237 -11.44 -45.66 -27.93
N LEU A 238 -10.99 -46.41 -26.92
CA LEU A 238 -11.86 -47.29 -26.15
C LEU A 238 -13.05 -46.52 -25.55
N PRO A 239 -14.27 -47.09 -25.55
CA PRO A 239 -15.43 -46.46 -24.94
C PRO A 239 -15.16 -46.15 -23.46
N GLU A 240 -15.61 -44.99 -22.99
CA GLU A 240 -15.52 -44.61 -21.58
C GLU A 240 -16.16 -45.71 -20.72
N PRO A 241 -15.49 -46.22 -19.67
CA PRO A 241 -14.40 -45.58 -18.92
C PRO A 241 -12.98 -46.12 -19.19
N PHE A 242 -12.79 -47.06 -20.13
CA PHE A 242 -11.53 -47.79 -20.23
C PHE A 242 -10.37 -46.96 -20.79
N SER A 243 -10.65 -46.03 -21.72
CA SER A 243 -9.66 -45.07 -22.25
C SER A 243 -9.08 -44.18 -21.13
N PHE A 244 -9.93 -43.67 -20.24
CA PHE A 244 -9.51 -42.87 -19.09
C PHE A 244 -8.61 -43.66 -18.13
N ILE A 245 -8.99 -44.92 -17.83
CA ILE A 245 -8.21 -45.77 -16.93
C ILE A 245 -6.83 -46.07 -17.53
N PHE A 246 -6.77 -46.43 -18.81
CA PHE A 246 -5.50 -46.74 -19.46
C PHE A 246 -4.56 -45.53 -19.55
N THR A 247 -5.08 -44.37 -19.96
CA THR A 247 -4.27 -43.14 -20.07
C THR A 247 -3.71 -42.67 -18.74
N TRP A 248 -4.53 -42.64 -17.69
CA TRP A 248 -4.12 -42.11 -16.38
C TRP A 248 -3.37 -43.10 -15.50
N PHE A 249 -3.63 -44.41 -15.63
CA PHE A 249 -3.02 -45.42 -14.75
C PHE A 249 -1.95 -46.29 -15.42
N ALA A 250 -1.86 -46.32 -16.76
CA ALA A 250 -0.82 -47.07 -17.47
C ALA A 250 0.10 -46.14 -18.28
N ALA A 251 -0.45 -45.36 -19.22
CA ALA A 251 0.36 -44.56 -20.13
C ALA A 251 1.09 -43.40 -19.42
N LEU A 252 0.36 -42.55 -18.67
CA LEU A 252 0.94 -41.41 -17.96
C LEU A 252 2.00 -41.83 -16.93
N PRO A 253 1.77 -42.82 -16.05
CA PRO A 253 2.80 -43.29 -15.11
C PRO A 253 4.04 -43.84 -15.80
N LEU A 254 3.89 -44.58 -16.91
CA LEU A 254 5.00 -45.11 -17.70
C LEU A 254 5.83 -43.98 -18.32
N ILE A 255 5.17 -42.98 -18.93
CA ILE A 255 5.84 -41.82 -19.54
C ILE A 255 6.58 -41.01 -18.49
N LEU A 256 5.95 -40.75 -17.34
CA LEU A 256 6.59 -40.05 -16.23
C LEU A 256 7.78 -40.84 -15.69
N TRP A 257 7.64 -42.15 -15.48
CA TRP A 257 8.73 -43.01 -15.04
C TRP A 257 9.91 -43.00 -16.02
N LEU A 258 9.65 -43.13 -17.32
CA LEU A 258 10.68 -43.07 -18.35
C LEU A 258 11.37 -41.69 -18.38
N SER A 259 10.59 -40.61 -18.29
CA SER A 259 11.08 -39.23 -18.22
C SER A 259 11.99 -39.01 -17.00
N PHE A 260 11.60 -39.51 -15.82
CA PHE A 260 12.43 -39.43 -14.61
C PHE A 260 13.72 -40.24 -14.75
N THR A 261 13.66 -41.45 -15.31
CA THR A 261 14.84 -42.29 -15.53
C THR A 261 15.84 -41.63 -16.49
N ILE A 262 15.35 -41.08 -17.61
CA ILE A 262 16.19 -40.35 -18.58
C ILE A 262 16.79 -39.09 -17.91
N THR A 263 16.00 -38.36 -17.14
CA THR A 263 16.49 -37.13 -16.49
C THR A 263 17.56 -37.44 -15.42
N ASN A 264 17.35 -38.46 -14.59
CA ASN A 264 18.31 -38.91 -13.58
C ASN A 264 19.61 -39.47 -14.18
N ALA A 265 19.58 -39.95 -15.43
CA ALA A 265 20.77 -40.37 -16.14
C ALA A 265 21.62 -39.17 -16.63
N ILE A 266 20.98 -38.06 -16.99
CA ILE A 266 21.63 -36.87 -17.57
C ILE A 266 22.04 -35.86 -16.47
N VAL A 267 21.19 -35.67 -15.46
CA VAL A 267 21.38 -34.70 -14.38
C VAL A 267 21.29 -35.41 -13.03
N LYS A 268 22.36 -35.37 -12.24
CA LYS A 268 22.42 -35.95 -10.88
C LYS A 268 22.47 -34.86 -9.82
N ASP A 269 21.73 -35.08 -8.74
CA ASP A 269 21.73 -34.26 -7.51
C ASP A 269 21.59 -32.75 -7.80
N PHE A 270 20.60 -32.38 -8.62
CA PHE A 270 20.38 -30.98 -8.99
C PHE A 270 19.56 -30.23 -7.94
N LEU A 271 20.03 -29.03 -7.60
CA LEU A 271 19.39 -28.08 -6.72
C LEU A 271 19.43 -26.71 -7.40
N ILE A 272 18.25 -26.13 -7.66
CA ILE A 272 18.12 -24.79 -8.21
C ILE A 272 17.67 -23.86 -7.10
N LEU A 273 18.50 -22.87 -6.81
CA LEU A 273 18.22 -21.83 -5.84
C LEU A 273 17.91 -20.52 -6.55
N LYS A 274 16.90 -19.79 -6.08
CA LYS A 274 16.54 -18.45 -6.53
C LYS A 274 16.59 -17.47 -5.38
N GLY A 275 17.05 -16.24 -5.65
CA GLY A 275 16.96 -15.15 -4.69
C GLY A 275 17.42 -13.82 -5.27
N PRO A 276 17.01 -12.70 -4.66
CA PRO A 276 17.38 -11.37 -5.14
C PRO A 276 18.87 -11.06 -4.89
N CYS A 277 19.56 -10.47 -5.88
CA CYS A 277 20.91 -9.91 -5.68
C CYS A 277 20.79 -8.73 -4.70
N PRO A 278 21.48 -8.73 -3.54
CA PRO A 278 21.36 -7.64 -2.55
C PRO A 278 21.79 -6.26 -3.07
N ASN A 279 22.55 -6.22 -4.17
CA ASN A 279 23.07 -4.99 -4.76
C ASN A 279 22.14 -4.36 -5.83
N CYS A 280 21.39 -5.17 -6.59
CA CYS A 280 20.57 -4.68 -7.71
C CYS A 280 19.13 -5.18 -7.71
N GLY A 281 18.74 -6.01 -6.74
CA GLY A 281 17.38 -6.55 -6.61
C GLY A 281 16.96 -7.51 -7.72
N THR A 282 17.84 -7.83 -8.68
CA THR A 282 17.53 -8.79 -9.75
C THR A 282 17.49 -10.20 -9.19
N GLU A 283 16.47 -10.97 -9.56
CA GLU A 283 16.40 -12.39 -9.20
C GLU A 283 17.51 -13.15 -9.92
N ASN A 284 18.42 -13.71 -9.14
CA ASN A 284 19.47 -14.57 -9.64
C ASN A 284 19.08 -16.02 -9.36
N THR A 285 19.24 -16.88 -10.36
CA THR A 285 19.09 -18.32 -10.19
C THR A 285 20.43 -19.02 -10.32
N SER A 286 20.79 -19.80 -9.30
CA SER A 286 22.00 -20.58 -9.25
C SER A 286 21.66 -22.06 -9.36
N PHE A 287 22.32 -22.75 -10.30
CA PHE A 287 22.23 -24.20 -10.45
C PHE A 287 23.41 -24.86 -9.73
N PHE A 288 23.09 -25.82 -8.87
CA PHE A 288 24.04 -26.73 -8.23
C PHE A 288 23.69 -28.14 -8.70
N GLY A 289 24.66 -28.92 -9.18
CA GLY A 289 24.39 -30.27 -9.68
C GLY A 289 25.42 -30.73 -10.71
N THR A 290 25.27 -31.98 -11.15
CA THR A 290 26.14 -32.59 -12.16
C THR A 290 25.36 -32.74 -13.46
N ILE A 291 25.84 -32.14 -14.56
CA ILE A 291 25.28 -32.31 -15.90
C ILE A 291 26.25 -33.17 -16.70
N LEU A 292 25.77 -34.30 -17.25
CA LEU A 292 26.56 -35.16 -18.15
C LEU A 292 27.94 -35.56 -17.57
N SER A 293 27.97 -35.93 -16.29
CA SER A 293 29.19 -36.33 -15.56
C SER A 293 30.25 -35.22 -15.36
N VAL A 294 29.95 -33.97 -15.73
CA VAL A 294 30.77 -32.80 -15.39
C VAL A 294 30.22 -32.18 -14.12
N SER A 295 30.99 -32.27 -13.02
CA SER A 295 30.59 -31.73 -11.73
C SER A 295 30.69 -30.21 -11.75
N ASN A 296 29.57 -29.51 -11.50
CA ASN A 296 29.61 -28.11 -11.07
C ASN A 296 29.79 -28.10 -9.54
N GLY A 297 30.91 -28.68 -9.08
CA GLY A 297 31.15 -29.05 -7.69
C GLY A 297 31.71 -27.91 -6.83
N GLY A 298 30.88 -26.92 -6.49
CA GLY A 298 31.25 -25.89 -5.52
C GLY A 298 30.07 -25.46 -4.64
N SER A 299 30.37 -25.12 -3.37
CA SER A 299 29.42 -24.47 -2.45
C SER A 299 29.16 -23.00 -2.78
N SER A 300 29.86 -22.45 -3.78
CA SER A 300 29.74 -21.06 -4.22
C SER A 300 29.60 -20.99 -5.73
N ASN A 301 28.59 -20.26 -6.21
CA ASN A 301 28.42 -19.92 -7.61
C ASN A 301 28.67 -18.41 -7.80
N LYS A 302 29.47 -18.02 -8.80
CA LYS A 302 29.71 -16.62 -9.15
C LYS A 302 28.70 -16.19 -10.22
N VAL A 303 27.65 -15.49 -9.80
CA VAL A 303 26.65 -14.92 -10.70
C VAL A 303 27.02 -13.47 -11.00
N LYS A 304 27.03 -13.08 -12.28
CA LYS A 304 27.19 -11.68 -12.68
C LYS A 304 25.88 -10.94 -12.39
N CYS A 305 25.88 -9.98 -11.47
CA CYS A 305 24.73 -9.08 -11.35
C CYS A 305 24.72 -8.18 -12.60
N SER A 306 23.76 -8.37 -13.50
CA SER A 306 23.63 -7.52 -14.68
C SER A 306 23.16 -6.15 -14.22
N GLY A 307 24.06 -5.17 -14.20
CA GLY A 307 23.63 -3.77 -14.21
C GLY A 307 22.74 -3.56 -15.43
N TRP A 308 21.64 -2.82 -15.28
CA TRP A 308 20.77 -2.48 -16.40
C TRP A 308 21.56 -1.78 -17.49
N SER A 309 21.87 -2.50 -18.56
CA SER A 309 22.34 -1.91 -19.80
C SER A 309 22.04 -2.86 -20.97
N LEU A 310 21.34 -2.30 -21.96
CA LEU A 310 21.13 -2.77 -23.33
C LEU A 310 20.07 -3.81 -23.71
N THR A 311 19.57 -4.71 -22.87
CA THR A 311 18.66 -5.77 -23.39
C THR A 311 17.22 -5.32 -23.66
N MET A 312 16.81 -4.12 -23.24
CA MET A 312 15.45 -3.59 -23.47
C MET A 312 15.28 -2.82 -24.80
N PHE A 313 16.33 -2.70 -25.62
CA PHE A 313 16.25 -1.97 -26.90
C PHE A 313 15.86 -2.85 -28.09
N LEU A 314 16.10 -4.17 -28.05
CA LEU A 314 15.85 -5.05 -29.20
C LEU A 314 14.41 -5.55 -29.32
N VAL A 315 13.65 -5.57 -28.22
CA VAL A 315 12.25 -6.05 -28.23
C VAL A 315 11.26 -4.95 -28.62
N VAL A 316 11.62 -3.67 -28.44
CA VAL A 316 10.75 -2.53 -28.79
C VAL A 316 10.84 -2.19 -30.29
N ALA A 317 11.97 -2.48 -30.94
CA ALA A 317 12.16 -2.16 -32.36
C ALA A 317 11.38 -3.08 -33.32
N THR A 318 11.07 -4.32 -32.93
CA THR A 318 10.38 -5.28 -33.81
C THR A 318 8.85 -5.17 -33.76
N LEU A 319 8.28 -4.62 -32.69
CA LEU A 319 6.84 -4.37 -32.59
C LEU A 319 6.38 -3.09 -33.33
N ALA A 320 7.30 -2.16 -33.62
CA ALA A 320 6.97 -0.90 -34.28
C ALA A 320 6.79 -0.99 -35.81
N ILE A 321 7.08 -2.16 -36.43
CA ILE A 321 7.04 -2.32 -37.90
C ILE A 321 5.71 -2.92 -38.39
N ILE A 322 4.91 -3.53 -37.51
CA ILE A 322 3.62 -4.15 -37.91
C ILE A 322 2.46 -3.13 -37.95
N ASP A 323 2.57 -1.98 -37.27
CA ASP A 323 1.49 -0.96 -37.21
C ASP A 323 1.45 0.02 -38.41
N ARG A 324 2.30 -0.14 -39.42
CA ARG A 324 2.43 0.86 -40.51
C ARG A 324 1.69 0.55 -41.81
N VAL A 325 0.84 -0.49 -41.89
CA VAL A 325 0.18 -0.86 -43.16
C VAL A 325 -1.35 -0.78 -43.16
N ASN A 326 -2.05 -0.55 -42.05
CA ASN A 326 -3.51 -0.32 -42.10
C ASN A 326 -3.94 0.85 -41.22
N GLY A 327 -4.34 1.96 -41.85
CA GLY A 327 -4.91 3.09 -41.10
C GLY A 327 -5.13 4.36 -41.93
N ALA A 328 -5.74 4.25 -43.10
CA ALA A 328 -6.40 5.40 -43.71
C ALA A 328 -7.78 5.59 -43.06
N GLY A 329 -7.95 6.71 -42.34
CA GLY A 329 -9.26 7.32 -42.11
C GLY A 329 -10.10 6.82 -40.94
N TYR A 330 -9.81 7.30 -39.73
CA TYR A 330 -10.82 7.92 -38.85
C TYR A 330 -10.10 8.74 -37.78
N GLY A 331 -10.50 10.00 -37.57
CA GLY A 331 -9.97 10.82 -36.49
C GLY A 331 -10.47 10.30 -35.15
N ASP A 332 -9.70 9.42 -34.51
CA ASP A 332 -9.90 9.08 -33.10
C ASP A 332 -9.29 10.19 -32.24
N THR A 333 -10.16 10.96 -31.58
CA THR A 333 -9.78 11.70 -30.37
C THR A 333 -9.17 10.72 -29.37
N PRO A 334 -7.97 10.95 -28.81
CA PRO A 334 -7.40 10.02 -27.85
C PRO A 334 -8.27 9.99 -26.59
N SER A 335 -8.97 8.87 -26.40
CA SER A 335 -9.71 8.58 -25.17
C SER A 335 -8.70 8.26 -24.06
N GLY A 336 -8.29 9.28 -23.32
CA GLY A 336 -7.37 9.15 -22.20
C GLY A 336 -7.01 10.50 -21.61
N PHE A 337 -6.72 10.54 -20.31
CA PHE A 337 -6.28 11.76 -19.64
C PHE A 337 -5.04 12.34 -20.35
N GLN A 338 -5.03 13.64 -20.63
CA GLN A 338 -3.89 14.30 -21.28
C GLN A 338 -3.00 14.99 -20.25
N ALA A 339 -1.69 15.00 -20.51
CA ALA A 339 -0.73 15.64 -19.62
C ALA A 339 -1.00 17.16 -19.55
N THR A 340 -0.96 17.72 -18.34
CA THR A 340 -1.19 19.15 -18.15
C THR A 340 0.05 19.97 -18.58
N PRO A 341 -0.11 21.28 -18.80
CA PRO A 341 1.04 22.17 -18.94
C PRO A 341 1.97 22.11 -17.72
N TRP A 342 3.25 22.40 -17.95
CA TRP A 342 4.25 22.51 -16.89
C TRP A 342 3.98 23.73 -16.02
N GLN A 343 4.09 23.55 -14.71
CA GLN A 343 3.94 24.58 -13.69
C GLN A 343 5.16 24.62 -12.79
N LEU A 344 5.45 25.76 -12.19
CA LEU A 344 6.55 25.91 -11.24
C LEU A 344 6.09 25.52 -9.83
N SER A 345 6.98 24.88 -9.08
CA SER A 345 6.79 24.45 -7.70
C SER A 345 8.15 24.32 -7.02
N HIS A 346 8.15 23.89 -5.77
CA HIS A 346 9.35 23.48 -5.07
C HIS A 346 9.24 22.02 -4.65
N ALA A 347 10.40 21.41 -4.43
CA ALA A 347 10.48 20.08 -3.86
C ALA A 347 11.51 20.01 -2.74
N THR A 348 11.16 19.29 -1.68
CA THR A 348 12.06 18.79 -0.64
C THR A 348 12.03 17.27 -0.67
N PHE A 349 12.70 16.64 0.29
CA PHE A 349 12.55 15.23 0.54
C PHE A 349 12.35 14.93 2.02
N TYR A 350 11.72 13.80 2.28
CA TYR A 350 11.58 13.21 3.60
C TYR A 350 11.89 11.71 3.57
N GLY A 351 12.11 11.20 4.78
CA GLY A 351 12.47 9.81 4.99
C GLY A 351 13.90 9.47 4.60
N ASP A 352 14.16 8.16 4.55
CA ASP A 352 15.48 7.58 4.36
C ASP A 352 15.66 7.03 2.94
N GLU A 353 16.85 6.49 2.64
CA GLU A 353 17.19 5.99 1.31
C GLU A 353 16.37 4.77 0.90
N SER A 354 15.82 4.03 1.87
CA SER A 354 14.91 2.91 1.61
C SER A 354 13.46 3.34 1.37
N ALA A 355 13.13 4.62 1.60
CA ALA A 355 11.77 5.17 1.65
C ALA A 355 10.85 4.49 2.68
N SER A 356 11.40 3.73 3.64
CA SER A 356 10.62 3.06 4.70
C SER A 356 9.84 4.04 5.58
N ALA A 357 10.40 5.23 5.82
CA ALA A 357 9.74 6.30 6.54
C ALA A 357 8.61 7.00 5.75
N THR A 358 8.36 6.60 4.50
CA THR A 358 7.26 7.15 3.67
C THR A 358 6.00 6.28 3.69
N MET A 359 6.03 5.15 4.40
CA MET A 359 4.94 4.19 4.49
C MET A 359 3.77 4.72 5.34
N GLY A 360 2.56 4.25 5.08
CA GLY A 360 1.37 4.61 5.87
C GLY A 360 0.86 6.04 5.66
N GLY A 361 1.31 6.72 4.60
CA GLY A 361 0.94 8.11 4.32
C GLY A 361 -0.56 8.38 4.28
N ALA A 362 -0.93 9.66 4.35
CA ALA A 362 -2.30 10.17 4.48
C ALA A 362 -3.28 9.69 3.40
N CYS A 363 -2.84 9.09 2.30
CA CYS A 363 -3.77 8.47 1.33
C CYS A 363 -4.32 7.11 1.78
N GLY A 364 -3.75 6.48 2.82
CA GLY A 364 -4.24 5.20 3.36
C GLY A 364 -3.81 3.98 2.53
N PHE A 365 -2.73 4.07 1.74
CA PHE A 365 -2.23 2.96 0.92
C PHE A 365 -1.40 1.93 1.70
N GLY A 366 -1.22 2.11 3.01
CA GLY A 366 -0.42 1.22 3.85
C GLY A 366 1.04 1.18 3.40
N ASN A 367 1.59 -0.02 3.24
CA ASN A 367 2.95 -0.20 2.76
C ASN A 367 3.03 0.01 1.23
N LEU A 368 3.74 1.05 0.81
CA LEU A 368 3.83 1.49 -0.58
C LEU A 368 4.57 0.49 -1.49
N VAL A 369 5.44 -0.36 -0.93
CA VAL A 369 6.11 -1.42 -1.69
C VAL A 369 5.14 -2.57 -1.97
N THR A 370 4.43 -3.07 -0.95
CA THR A 370 3.46 -4.16 -1.14
C THR A 370 2.23 -3.72 -1.95
N SER A 371 1.82 -2.46 -1.80
CA SER A 371 0.73 -1.85 -2.58
C SER A 371 1.12 -1.56 -4.04
N GLY A 372 2.40 -1.67 -4.40
CA GLY A 372 2.89 -1.56 -5.77
C GLY A 372 3.19 -0.14 -6.26
N TYR A 373 3.34 0.82 -5.34
CA TYR A 373 3.74 2.20 -5.65
C TYR A 373 5.26 2.39 -5.63
N GLY A 374 5.99 1.55 -4.89
CA GLY A 374 7.45 1.59 -4.81
C GLY A 374 7.98 2.83 -4.10
N THR A 375 9.13 3.33 -4.53
CA THR A 375 9.84 4.47 -3.91
C THR A 375 9.65 5.80 -4.65
N ASP A 376 9.00 5.78 -5.81
CA ASP A 376 8.72 6.97 -6.62
C ASP A 376 7.41 7.63 -6.16
N THR A 377 7.44 8.15 -4.94
CA THR A 377 6.27 8.70 -4.26
C THR A 377 6.54 10.10 -3.71
N ALA A 378 5.47 10.85 -3.47
CA ALA A 378 5.56 12.18 -2.89
C ALA A 378 4.38 12.49 -1.96
N ALA A 379 4.68 13.21 -0.89
CA ALA A 379 3.70 13.91 -0.08
C ALA A 379 3.39 15.27 -0.72
N LEU A 380 2.11 15.54 -0.92
CA LEU A 380 1.66 16.77 -1.55
C LEU A 380 1.39 17.84 -0.49
N SER A 381 1.77 19.09 -0.76
CA SER A 381 1.24 20.24 0.00
C SER A 381 -0.29 20.22 0.06
N SER A 382 -0.88 20.78 1.10
CA SER A 382 -2.34 20.85 1.27
C SER A 382 -3.10 21.42 0.06
N VAL A 383 -2.49 22.38 -0.67
CA VAL A 383 -3.01 22.96 -1.91
C VAL A 383 -3.16 21.91 -3.02
N LEU A 384 -2.17 21.03 -3.17
CA LEU A 384 -2.16 19.96 -4.17
C LEU A 384 -2.94 18.72 -3.71
N TYR A 385 -2.87 18.39 -2.41
CA TYR A 385 -3.51 17.21 -1.83
C TYR A 385 -5.04 17.24 -1.96
N ASN A 386 -5.63 18.44 -1.97
CA ASN A 386 -7.05 18.69 -2.15
C ASN A 386 -7.92 17.74 -1.29
N LYS A 387 -7.70 17.74 0.02
CA LYS A 387 -8.42 16.89 0.99
C LYS A 387 -8.40 15.37 0.69
N GLY A 388 -7.44 14.90 -0.10
CA GLY A 388 -7.29 13.47 -0.46
C GLY A 388 -7.82 13.13 -1.85
N PHE A 389 -8.48 14.05 -2.56
CA PHE A 389 -8.92 13.82 -3.94
C PHE A 389 -7.75 13.66 -4.92
N ALA A 390 -6.56 14.14 -4.55
CA ALA A 390 -5.35 13.94 -5.34
C ALA A 390 -4.61 12.63 -5.05
N CYS A 391 -5.07 11.83 -4.09
CA CYS A 391 -4.45 10.55 -3.77
C CYS A 391 -4.49 9.59 -4.97
N GLY A 392 -3.32 9.07 -5.34
CA GLY A 392 -3.15 8.20 -6.50
C GLY A 392 -2.81 8.92 -7.81
N GLN A 393 -2.88 10.25 -7.87
CA GLN A 393 -2.50 11.02 -9.06
C GLN A 393 -0.98 10.91 -9.34
N CYS A 394 -0.62 10.95 -10.62
CA CYS A 394 0.76 10.86 -11.07
C CYS A 394 1.26 12.21 -11.61
N PHE A 395 2.49 12.56 -11.22
CA PHE A 395 3.13 13.81 -11.58
C PHE A 395 4.50 13.56 -12.18
N GLN A 396 4.81 14.21 -13.29
CA GLN A 396 6.19 14.33 -13.75
C GLN A 396 6.81 15.57 -13.14
N ILE A 397 8.01 15.41 -12.59
CA ILE A 397 8.75 16.46 -11.90
C ILE A 397 10.17 16.52 -12.47
N LYS A 398 10.63 17.73 -12.76
CA LYS A 398 12.02 18.01 -13.16
C LYS A 398 12.59 19.17 -12.36
N CYS A 399 13.84 19.07 -11.93
CA CYS A 399 14.53 20.15 -11.26
C CYS A 399 14.87 21.26 -12.28
N VAL A 400 14.70 22.52 -11.89
CA VAL A 400 14.97 23.68 -12.74
C VAL A 400 15.69 24.77 -11.94
N GLN A 401 16.44 25.64 -12.63
CA GLN A 401 16.95 26.89 -12.05
C GLN A 401 17.86 26.71 -10.81
N SER A 402 18.63 25.62 -10.74
CA SER A 402 19.63 25.39 -9.68
C SER A 402 20.80 24.55 -10.18
N ASP A 403 22.02 24.84 -9.71
CA ASP A 403 23.24 24.08 -10.01
C ASP A 403 23.24 22.67 -9.41
N SER A 404 22.36 22.43 -8.43
CA SER A 404 22.17 21.12 -7.81
C SER A 404 21.24 20.20 -8.62
N CYS A 405 20.67 20.68 -9.73
CA CYS A 405 19.75 19.93 -10.56
C CYS A 405 20.45 18.92 -11.49
N TYR A 406 19.82 17.78 -11.68
CA TYR A 406 20.11 16.85 -12.76
C TYR A 406 19.13 17.04 -13.93
N SER A 407 19.53 16.65 -15.14
CA SER A 407 18.71 16.79 -16.37
C SER A 407 17.66 15.68 -16.55
N THR A 408 17.20 15.08 -15.47
CA THR A 408 16.31 13.93 -15.44
C THR A 408 14.87 14.35 -15.09
N ILE A 409 13.90 13.57 -15.56
CA ILE A 409 12.49 13.72 -15.20
C ILE A 409 12.08 12.47 -14.44
N VAL A 410 11.47 12.64 -13.27
CA VAL A 410 10.92 11.54 -12.48
C VAL A 410 9.40 11.61 -12.50
N THR A 411 8.75 10.44 -12.54
CA THR A 411 7.29 10.34 -12.37
C THR A 411 7.02 9.83 -10.97
N VAL A 412 6.30 10.59 -10.16
CA VAL A 412 5.93 10.22 -8.79
C VAL A 412 4.44 10.03 -8.65
N THR A 413 4.03 9.15 -7.74
CA THR A 413 2.63 9.00 -7.33
C THR A 413 2.38 9.76 -6.02
N ALA A 414 1.25 10.46 -5.94
CA ALA A 414 0.80 11.11 -4.71
C ALA A 414 0.27 10.07 -3.72
N THR A 415 0.96 9.92 -2.59
CA THR A 415 0.64 8.89 -1.58
C THR A 415 0.48 9.46 -0.17
N ASN A 416 0.83 10.73 0.04
CA ASN A 416 0.84 11.34 1.36
C ASN A 416 0.50 12.84 1.30
N LEU A 417 0.26 13.42 2.47
CA LEU A 417 0.06 14.84 2.70
C LEU A 417 1.29 15.39 3.41
N CYS A 418 1.85 16.47 2.90
CA CYS A 418 2.78 17.30 3.65
C CYS A 418 1.97 18.35 4.43
N PRO A 419 1.84 18.21 5.77
CA PRO A 419 1.01 19.10 6.56
C PRO A 419 1.61 20.52 6.58
N PRO A 420 0.76 21.56 6.55
CA PRO A 420 1.23 22.93 6.74
C PRO A 420 1.69 23.12 8.20
N ASN A 421 2.79 23.83 8.37
CA ASN A 421 3.29 24.30 9.66
C ASN A 421 3.21 25.84 9.73
N PRO A 422 2.11 26.43 10.22
CA PRO A 422 1.94 27.87 10.29
C PRO A 422 2.87 28.55 11.31
N ALA A 423 3.54 27.79 12.18
CA ALA A 423 4.52 28.34 13.12
C ALA A 423 5.88 28.64 12.47
N GLN A 424 6.09 28.21 11.21
CA GLN A 424 7.32 28.43 10.46
C GLN A 424 7.05 29.21 9.17
N ASP A 425 8.01 30.05 8.76
CA ASP A 425 7.91 30.80 7.51
C ASP A 425 7.98 29.87 6.29
N SER A 426 7.25 30.19 5.23
CA SER A 426 7.20 29.38 4.00
C SER A 426 8.55 29.23 3.27
N ASN A 427 9.52 30.09 3.59
CA ASN A 427 10.88 30.03 3.07
C ASN A 427 11.89 29.52 4.12
N ASN A 428 11.43 29.18 5.33
CA ASN A 428 12.29 28.69 6.40
C ASN A 428 11.56 27.65 7.28
N GLY A 429 11.37 26.45 6.72
CA GLY A 429 10.78 25.29 7.41
C GLY A 429 9.29 25.04 7.09
N GLY A 430 8.52 26.09 6.78
CA GLY A 430 7.10 26.01 6.41
C GLY A 430 6.83 25.66 4.94
N TRP A 431 7.61 24.76 4.33
CA TRP A 431 7.64 24.53 2.87
C TRP A 431 6.28 24.16 2.26
N CYS A 432 5.40 23.52 3.04
CA CYS A 432 4.09 23.04 2.62
C CYS A 432 2.93 23.98 2.98
N ASN A 433 3.23 25.17 3.48
CA ASN A 433 2.23 26.17 3.85
C ASN A 433 1.50 26.71 2.60
N PRO A 434 0.16 26.79 2.61
CA PRO A 434 -0.59 27.53 1.60
C PRO A 434 -0.09 28.98 1.48
N PRO A 435 -0.11 29.58 0.28
CA PRO A 435 -0.65 29.07 -0.99
C PRO A 435 0.36 28.30 -1.86
N ARG A 436 1.53 27.95 -1.31
CA ARG A 436 2.62 27.35 -2.08
C ARG A 436 2.28 25.93 -2.50
N THR A 437 2.43 25.64 -3.80
CA THR A 437 2.50 24.26 -4.27
C THR A 437 3.88 23.70 -3.95
N HIS A 438 3.91 22.56 -3.28
CA HIS A 438 5.13 21.91 -2.85
C HIS A 438 5.01 20.39 -2.89
N PHE A 439 6.11 19.72 -3.26
CA PHE A 439 6.27 18.28 -3.26
C PHE A 439 7.32 17.87 -2.22
N ASP A 440 6.92 17.16 -1.20
CA ASP A 440 7.88 16.56 -0.28
C ASP A 440 8.08 15.10 -0.70
N MET A 441 9.14 14.87 -1.47
CA MET A 441 9.35 13.62 -2.20
C MET A 441 10.00 12.56 -1.31
N ALA A 442 9.81 11.28 -1.62
CA ALA A 442 10.67 10.26 -1.04
C ALA A 442 12.14 10.56 -1.41
N LYS A 443 13.07 10.47 -0.44
CA LYS A 443 14.52 10.66 -0.68
C LYS A 443 15.06 9.98 -1.94
N PRO A 444 14.77 8.69 -2.23
CA PRO A 444 15.22 8.06 -3.48
C PRO A 444 14.65 8.70 -4.75
N ALA A 445 13.41 9.22 -4.72
CA ALA A 445 12.81 9.92 -5.86
C ALA A 445 13.43 11.32 -6.05
N PHE A 446 13.70 12.04 -4.96
CA PHE A 446 14.36 13.35 -4.98
C PHE A 446 15.78 13.26 -5.53
N MET A 447 16.54 12.26 -5.10
CA MET A 447 17.92 12.03 -5.55
C MET A 447 18.03 11.74 -7.04
N LYS A 448 16.93 11.37 -7.72
CA LYS A 448 16.92 11.22 -9.18
C LYS A 448 17.01 12.57 -9.88
N ILE A 449 16.49 13.66 -9.31
CA ILE A 449 16.39 14.98 -9.96
C ILE A 449 17.35 16.03 -9.40
N ALA A 450 17.87 15.85 -8.17
CA ALA A 450 18.76 16.82 -7.56
C ALA A 450 19.71 16.20 -6.52
N GLN A 451 20.78 16.94 -6.19
CA GLN A 451 21.66 16.61 -5.06
C GLN A 451 20.91 16.81 -3.73
N TRP A 452 20.84 15.77 -2.90
CA TRP A 452 20.13 15.81 -1.62
C TRP A 452 20.65 16.90 -0.66
N LYS A 453 21.93 17.28 -0.76
CA LYS A 453 22.53 18.35 0.05
C LYS A 453 21.93 19.74 -0.20
N ALA A 454 21.24 19.94 -1.32
CA ALA A 454 20.55 21.18 -1.61
C ALA A 454 19.37 21.44 -0.65
N GLY A 455 18.82 20.38 -0.04
CA GLY A 455 17.66 20.44 0.85
C GLY A 455 16.36 20.73 0.09
N ILE A 456 16.25 21.93 -0.49
CA ILE A 456 15.12 22.37 -1.31
C ILE A 456 15.58 22.80 -2.69
N VAL A 457 14.83 22.42 -3.72
CA VAL A 457 15.09 22.82 -5.11
C VAL A 457 13.85 23.38 -5.80
N PRO A 458 14.01 24.34 -6.74
CA PRO A 458 12.93 24.71 -7.64
C PRO A 458 12.67 23.56 -8.60
N VAL A 459 11.40 23.22 -8.80
CA VAL A 459 10.98 22.19 -9.74
C VAL A 459 9.92 22.72 -10.69
N SER A 460 9.88 22.13 -11.87
CA SER A 460 8.73 22.22 -12.75
C SER A 460 8.01 20.88 -12.75
N TYR A 461 6.69 20.91 -12.59
CA TYR A 461 5.86 19.71 -12.53
C TYR A 461 4.67 19.78 -13.48
N ARG A 462 4.12 18.61 -13.84
CA ARG A 462 2.84 18.48 -14.54
C ARG A 462 2.15 17.19 -14.16
N ARG A 463 0.82 17.15 -14.26
CA ARG A 463 0.05 15.89 -14.15
C ARG A 463 0.21 15.08 -15.41
N VAL A 464 0.28 13.77 -15.25
CA VAL A 464 0.36 12.79 -16.35
C VAL A 464 -0.52 11.57 -16.05
N PRO A 465 -0.90 10.79 -17.07
CA PRO A 465 -1.57 9.52 -16.87
C PRO A 465 -0.76 8.55 -16.02
N CYS A 466 -1.43 7.92 -15.06
CA CYS A 466 -0.90 6.86 -14.24
C CYS A 466 -0.89 5.54 -15.01
N VAL A 467 0.30 5.08 -15.39
CA VAL A 467 0.47 3.75 -16.00
C VAL A 467 0.53 2.70 -14.89
N LYS A 468 -0.55 1.92 -14.74
CA LYS A 468 -0.68 0.87 -13.73
C LYS A 468 -0.86 -0.50 -14.39
N LYS A 469 -0.29 -1.54 -13.77
CA LYS A 469 -0.46 -2.94 -14.20
C LYS A 469 -1.61 -3.59 -13.44
N GLY A 470 -2.42 -4.38 -14.14
CA GLY A 470 -3.62 -5.00 -13.57
C GLY A 470 -4.77 -4.01 -13.37
N GLY A 471 -5.82 -4.45 -12.69
CA GLY A 471 -6.98 -3.62 -12.40
C GLY A 471 -6.91 -2.92 -11.05
N ILE A 472 -7.97 -2.16 -10.77
CA ILE A 472 -8.11 -1.42 -9.52
C ILE A 472 -8.19 -2.39 -8.35
N LYS A 473 -7.50 -2.06 -7.25
CA LYS A 473 -7.47 -2.84 -6.02
C LYS A 473 -8.33 -2.17 -4.96
N PHE A 474 -9.08 -2.98 -4.22
CA PHE A 474 -10.00 -2.55 -3.18
C PHE A 474 -9.64 -3.26 -1.88
N SER A 475 -9.07 -2.54 -0.91
CA SER A 475 -8.84 -3.08 0.43
C SER A 475 -10.06 -2.79 1.29
N LEU A 476 -10.66 -3.84 1.84
CA LEU A 476 -11.90 -3.76 2.61
C LEU A 476 -11.60 -3.71 4.11
N GLN A 477 -12.21 -2.79 4.82
CA GLN A 477 -12.20 -2.70 6.28
C GLN A 477 -13.62 -2.45 6.80
N GLY A 478 -13.81 -2.62 8.10
CA GLY A 478 -15.07 -2.32 8.78
C GLY A 478 -15.71 -3.52 9.46
N ASN A 479 -17.03 -3.61 9.43
CA ASN A 479 -17.82 -4.62 10.12
C ASN A 479 -19.10 -4.99 9.34
N GLY A 480 -19.98 -5.79 9.93
CA GLY A 480 -21.21 -6.27 9.27
C GLY A 480 -22.20 -5.18 8.85
N TYR A 481 -22.10 -3.95 9.37
CA TYR A 481 -23.02 -2.84 9.11
C TYR A 481 -22.35 -1.64 8.43
N TRP A 482 -21.02 -1.61 8.39
CA TRP A 482 -20.20 -0.52 7.87
C TRP A 482 -19.06 -1.09 7.06
N LEU A 483 -18.94 -0.65 5.80
CA LEU A 483 -17.86 -1.04 4.90
C LEU A 483 -17.02 0.18 4.56
N LEU A 484 -15.74 0.14 4.89
CA LEU A 484 -14.71 1.08 4.45
C LEU A 484 -13.89 0.44 3.34
N VAL A 485 -13.64 1.18 2.27
CA VAL A 485 -12.92 0.68 1.09
C VAL A 485 -11.82 1.66 0.72
N TYR A 486 -10.57 1.18 0.73
CA TYR A 486 -9.45 1.91 0.15
C TYR A 486 -9.28 1.51 -1.30
N VAL A 487 -9.26 2.50 -2.18
CA VAL A 487 -9.12 2.28 -3.61
C VAL A 487 -7.69 2.57 -4.03
N MET A 488 -7.04 1.57 -4.64
CA MET A 488 -5.63 1.60 -4.99
C MET A 488 -5.42 1.17 -6.44
N ASN A 489 -4.22 1.41 -6.96
CA ASN A 489 -3.83 0.99 -8.31
C ASN A 489 -4.73 1.54 -9.43
N VAL A 490 -5.20 2.79 -9.25
CA VAL A 490 -6.03 3.50 -10.23
C VAL A 490 -5.16 4.00 -11.38
N GLY A 491 -5.46 3.57 -12.60
CA GLY A 491 -4.84 4.02 -13.84
C GLY A 491 -5.43 5.32 -14.39
N GLY A 492 -5.03 5.72 -15.60
CA GLY A 492 -5.57 6.91 -16.25
C GLY A 492 -5.27 8.19 -15.46
N SER A 493 -6.29 8.94 -15.07
CA SER A 493 -6.11 10.21 -14.33
C SER A 493 -5.64 10.04 -12.87
N GLY A 494 -5.74 8.82 -12.31
CA GLY A 494 -5.28 8.46 -10.96
C GLY A 494 -6.12 9.04 -9.81
N ASP A 495 -7.23 9.72 -10.10
CA ASP A 495 -8.12 10.35 -9.14
C ASP A 495 -9.54 9.80 -9.18
N ILE A 496 -10.25 9.96 -8.06
CA ILE A 496 -11.63 9.48 -7.91
C ILE A 496 -12.48 10.64 -7.39
N ALA A 497 -13.57 10.95 -8.07
CA ALA A 497 -14.58 11.90 -7.62
C ALA A 497 -15.62 11.25 -6.69
N SER A 498 -16.11 10.09 -7.09
CA SER A 498 -17.25 9.45 -6.45
C SER A 498 -17.28 7.96 -6.70
N MET A 499 -17.81 7.23 -5.73
CA MET A 499 -17.83 5.78 -5.73
C MET A 499 -19.18 5.25 -5.25
N TRP A 500 -19.59 4.10 -5.81
CA TRP A 500 -20.77 3.36 -5.39
C TRP A 500 -20.41 1.89 -5.19
N VAL A 501 -21.11 1.24 -4.27
CA VAL A 501 -21.01 -0.20 -4.02
C VAL A 501 -22.35 -0.86 -4.29
N LYS A 502 -22.33 -2.09 -4.81
CA LYS A 502 -23.51 -2.92 -5.03
C LYS A 502 -23.24 -4.34 -4.51
N GLY A 503 -24.12 -4.84 -3.66
CA GLY A 503 -24.18 -6.24 -3.26
C GLY A 503 -25.04 -7.05 -4.23
N SER A 504 -24.92 -8.38 -4.21
CA SER A 504 -25.77 -9.27 -5.00
C SER A 504 -27.27 -9.13 -4.71
N LYS A 505 -27.64 -8.68 -3.50
CA LYS A 505 -29.03 -8.48 -3.05
C LYS A 505 -29.41 -7.01 -2.88
N THR A 506 -28.55 -6.07 -3.23
CA THR A 506 -28.79 -4.63 -3.05
C THR A 506 -28.74 -3.85 -4.37
N SER A 507 -29.33 -2.66 -4.38
CA SER A 507 -29.11 -1.67 -5.44
C SER A 507 -27.76 -0.98 -5.28
N TRP A 508 -27.37 -0.16 -6.25
CA TRP A 508 -26.19 0.69 -6.11
C TRP A 508 -26.37 1.68 -4.94
N LEU A 509 -25.46 1.60 -3.98
CA LEU A 509 -25.38 2.48 -2.81
C LEU A 509 -24.25 3.47 -3.03
N ALA A 510 -24.54 4.77 -2.87
CA ALA A 510 -23.52 5.80 -2.91
C ALA A 510 -22.61 5.68 -1.69
N MET A 511 -21.30 5.78 -1.91
CA MET A 511 -20.30 5.78 -0.84
C MET A 511 -19.89 7.22 -0.54
N SER A 512 -19.76 7.56 0.74
CA SER A 512 -19.22 8.85 1.15
C SER A 512 -17.70 8.78 1.21
N HIS A 513 -17.04 9.80 0.68
CA HIS A 513 -15.60 9.99 0.88
C HIS A 513 -15.32 10.22 2.37
N ASN A 514 -14.38 9.47 2.94
CA ASN A 514 -14.03 9.58 4.36
C ASN A 514 -12.74 10.41 4.51
N TRP A 515 -11.59 9.80 4.20
CA TRP A 515 -10.31 10.50 4.15
C TRP A 515 -9.38 9.86 3.12
N GLY A 516 -8.45 10.62 2.54
CA GLY A 516 -7.45 10.07 1.61
C GLY A 516 -8.12 9.37 0.43
N ALA A 517 -7.69 8.13 0.12
CA ALA A 517 -8.31 7.29 -0.91
C ALA A 517 -9.39 6.32 -0.37
N SER A 518 -10.01 6.63 0.77
CA SER A 518 -11.01 5.78 1.42
C SER A 518 -12.45 6.28 1.25
N TYR A 519 -13.35 5.31 1.00
CA TYR A 519 -14.77 5.53 0.78
C TYR A 519 -15.56 4.58 1.68
N GLN A 520 -16.64 5.07 2.28
CA GLN A 520 -17.44 4.28 3.22
C GLN A 520 -18.90 4.16 2.81
N ALA A 521 -19.51 3.04 3.18
CA ALA A 521 -20.94 2.77 3.03
C ALA A 521 -21.51 2.19 4.33
N PHE A 522 -22.69 2.68 4.73
CA PHE A 522 -23.43 2.17 5.88
C PHE A 522 -24.52 1.21 5.38
N ALA A 523 -24.15 -0.05 5.18
CA ALA A 523 -25.05 -1.10 4.72
C ALA A 523 -24.55 -2.50 5.08
N THR A 524 -25.49 -3.42 5.25
CA THR A 524 -25.21 -4.84 5.50
C THR A 524 -24.86 -5.57 4.20
N LEU A 525 -23.57 -5.56 3.86
CA LEU A 525 -23.04 -6.14 2.62
C LEU A 525 -22.32 -7.49 2.84
N SER A 526 -22.18 -7.93 4.09
CA SER A 526 -21.57 -9.22 4.43
C SER A 526 -22.36 -10.37 3.80
N GLY A 527 -21.65 -11.39 3.30
CA GLY A 527 -22.27 -12.54 2.63
C GLY A 527 -22.77 -12.26 1.20
N GLN A 528 -22.48 -11.08 0.63
CA GLN A 528 -22.87 -10.72 -0.74
C GLN A 528 -21.64 -10.48 -1.61
N THR A 529 -21.74 -10.80 -2.91
CA THR A 529 -20.69 -10.41 -3.85
C THR A 529 -20.70 -8.88 -4.03
N LEU A 530 -19.54 -8.25 -4.05
CA LEU A 530 -19.43 -6.79 -4.14
C LEU A 530 -18.99 -6.37 -5.54
N SER A 531 -19.71 -5.40 -6.08
CA SER A 531 -19.35 -4.66 -7.28
C SER A 531 -19.17 -3.19 -6.94
N PHE A 532 -18.25 -2.53 -7.64
CA PHE A 532 -17.93 -1.13 -7.44
C PHE A 532 -18.13 -0.35 -8.73
N LYS A 533 -18.61 0.89 -8.61
CA LYS A 533 -18.71 1.83 -9.70
C LYS A 533 -17.93 3.07 -9.29
N ILE A 534 -16.96 3.46 -10.10
CA ILE A 534 -15.99 4.51 -9.77
C ILE A 534 -16.03 5.55 -10.88
N THR A 535 -16.06 6.83 -10.50
CA THR A 535 -15.99 7.94 -11.45
C THR A 535 -14.75 8.77 -11.18
N SER A 536 -13.96 9.02 -12.23
CA SER A 536 -12.80 9.90 -12.19
C SER A 536 -13.23 11.36 -12.05
N TYR A 537 -12.47 12.14 -11.28
CA TYR A 537 -12.71 13.58 -11.15
C TYR A 537 -12.25 14.35 -12.39
N THR A 538 -11.11 13.99 -12.96
CA THR A 538 -10.54 14.76 -14.08
C THR A 538 -11.05 14.32 -15.44
N SER A 539 -11.19 13.01 -15.69
CA SER A 539 -11.67 12.53 -16.99
C SER A 539 -13.19 12.43 -17.06
N HIS A 540 -13.90 12.51 -15.93
CA HIS A 540 -15.33 12.24 -15.80
C HIS A 540 -15.76 10.85 -16.31
N GLU A 541 -14.80 9.95 -16.56
CA GLU A 541 -15.07 8.58 -16.95
C GLU A 541 -15.61 7.80 -15.77
N THR A 542 -16.62 6.96 -16.01
CA THR A 542 -17.16 6.04 -15.02
C THR A 542 -16.89 4.61 -15.47
N ILE A 543 -16.24 3.82 -14.60
CA ILE A 543 -16.06 2.39 -14.81
C ILE A 543 -16.85 1.59 -13.79
N ILE A 544 -17.27 0.39 -14.19
CA ILE A 544 -17.98 -0.56 -13.33
C ILE A 544 -17.11 -1.81 -13.19
N ALA A 545 -16.64 -2.05 -11.97
CA ALA A 545 -15.95 -3.26 -11.58
C ALA A 545 -16.97 -4.25 -10.98
N THR A 546 -17.38 -5.23 -11.78
CA THR A 546 -18.40 -6.22 -11.39
C THR A 546 -17.80 -7.40 -10.64
N ASN A 547 -18.46 -7.86 -9.57
CA ASN A 547 -18.11 -9.06 -8.80
C ASN A 547 -16.64 -9.12 -8.36
N VAL A 548 -16.12 -8.00 -7.85
CA VAL A 548 -14.71 -7.87 -7.45
C VAL A 548 -14.41 -8.69 -6.20
N ALA A 549 -15.32 -8.67 -5.22
CA ALA A 549 -15.20 -9.46 -4.00
C ALA A 549 -16.27 -10.56 -3.99
N PRO A 550 -15.89 -11.85 -3.77
CA PRO A 550 -16.83 -12.96 -3.68
C PRO A 550 -17.67 -12.85 -2.40
N SER A 551 -18.80 -13.56 -2.28
CA SER A 551 -19.66 -13.49 -1.08
C SER A 551 -18.97 -13.88 0.23
N SER A 552 -17.85 -14.61 0.15
CA SER A 552 -16.99 -15.00 1.28
C SER A 552 -15.88 -13.97 1.56
N TRP A 553 -16.02 -12.72 1.11
CA TRP A 553 -15.02 -11.69 1.33
C TRP A 553 -14.81 -11.42 2.82
N GLN A 554 -13.60 -11.00 3.18
CA GLN A 554 -13.20 -10.71 4.56
C GLN A 554 -12.65 -9.29 4.67
N VAL A 555 -12.81 -8.68 5.85
CA VAL A 555 -12.16 -7.42 6.18
C VAL A 555 -10.65 -7.64 6.36
N GLY A 556 -9.85 -6.63 6.05
CA GLY A 556 -8.38 -6.72 6.00
C GLY A 556 -7.84 -7.25 4.66
N MET A 557 -8.68 -7.83 3.81
CA MET A 557 -8.27 -8.38 2.52
C MET A 557 -8.37 -7.36 1.39
N THR A 558 -7.52 -7.55 0.37
CA THR A 558 -7.52 -6.72 -0.85
C THR A 558 -8.00 -7.54 -2.04
N TYR A 559 -8.98 -7.01 -2.78
CA TYR A 559 -9.55 -7.62 -3.97
C TYR A 559 -9.22 -6.81 -5.20
N GLN A 560 -8.80 -7.48 -6.28
CA GLN A 560 -8.41 -6.83 -7.53
C GLN A 560 -9.50 -7.03 -8.58
N ALA A 561 -9.90 -5.93 -9.24
CA ALA A 561 -10.80 -5.97 -10.38
C ALA A 561 -10.05 -6.32 -11.68
N ASN A 562 -10.81 -6.68 -12.70
CA ASN A 562 -10.30 -6.91 -14.06
C ASN A 562 -10.28 -5.65 -14.94
N VAL A 563 -10.75 -4.52 -14.40
CA VAL A 563 -10.90 -3.24 -15.11
C VAL A 563 -10.03 -2.16 -14.48
N ASN A 564 -9.60 -1.21 -15.31
CA ASN A 564 -8.90 0.00 -14.90
C ASN A 564 -9.20 1.15 -15.87
N PHE A 565 -8.97 2.39 -15.44
CA PHE A 565 -9.00 3.56 -16.30
C PHE A 565 -7.80 3.57 -17.26
N LYS A 566 -7.97 4.18 -18.43
CA LYS A 566 -6.95 4.24 -19.48
C LYS A 566 -6.39 5.65 -19.68
#